data_AF-A0A0E4C9B4-F1
#
_entry.id   AF-A0A0E4C9B4-F1
#
_cell.length_a   1.000
_cell.length_b   1.000
_cell.length_c   1.000
_cell.angle_alpha   90.00
_cell.angle_beta   90.00
_cell.angle_gamma   90.00
#
_symmetry.space_group_name_H-M   'P 1'
#
loop_
_entity.id
_entity.type
_entity.pdbx_description
1 polymer ?
#
loop_
_entity_poly.entity_id
_entity_poly.type
_entity_poly.pdbx_seq_one_letter_code
_entity_poly.pdbx_strand_id
1 'polypeptide(L)'
;MSFAFTRELEVEMSDIENKFRESLKPWWAQLANLHNKLQGDQSFQLIPAVVLMAYKYLGMERDVRVAMGNLFKTLYFANRIHSMVSDNEEGQIHNQEMQFTILIGDYIFGRVLKLLLEAGADQVLDDFAHMISLINEGQVIKHKLDKSPREVLQKTSAPFYSTAFLTAAKLKGLEPTQATLYAEVGFNLGMTLELSLIGQKMEALDYLNNTHSLIDKFQIATLDNDFELDKLVQEMLEMVSFFDTAAVV
;
A
#
# COMPACT_ATOMS: atom_id res chain seq x y z
N MET A 1 -6.29 7.51 16.75
CA MET A 1 -6.26 6.05 16.49
C MET A 1 -5.17 5.47 17.35
N SER A 2 -5.52 4.59 18.30
CA SER A 2 -4.54 3.82 19.09
C SER A 2 -4.55 2.42 18.52
N PHE A 3 -3.64 2.14 17.61
CA PHE A 3 -3.39 0.78 17.16
C PHE A 3 -2.70 0.00 18.29
N ALA A 4 -2.67 -1.33 18.22
CA ALA A 4 -1.75 -2.15 19.03
C ALA A 4 -0.31 -2.02 18.52
N PHE A 5 0.12 -0.81 18.18
CA PHE A 5 1.45 -0.55 17.65
C PHE A 5 2.43 -0.39 18.80
N THR A 6 3.64 -0.89 18.59
CA THR A 6 4.77 -0.45 19.40
C THR A 6 4.84 1.08 19.32
N ARG A 7 5.19 1.75 20.43
CA ARG A 7 5.36 3.21 20.49
C ARG A 7 6.24 3.76 19.35
N GLU A 8 7.18 2.97 18.87
CA GLU A 8 8.03 3.28 17.72
C GLU A 8 7.22 3.44 16.42
N LEU A 9 6.34 2.48 16.12
CA LEU A 9 5.53 2.46 14.90
C LEU A 9 4.51 3.60 14.88
N GLU A 10 3.95 3.99 16.03
CA GLU A 10 3.09 5.19 16.12
C GLU A 10 3.83 6.48 15.75
N VAL A 11 5.09 6.61 16.20
CA VAL A 11 5.93 7.78 15.89
C VAL A 11 6.30 7.80 14.41
N GLU A 12 6.66 6.65 13.82
CA GLU A 12 6.93 6.54 12.38
C GLU A 12 5.69 6.84 11.53
N MET A 13 4.51 6.37 11.93
CA MET A 13 3.25 6.68 11.25
C MET A 13 2.91 8.18 11.32
N SER A 14 3.17 8.83 12.45
CA SER A 14 3.03 10.29 12.58
C SER A 14 3.99 11.03 11.65
N ASP A 15 5.24 10.57 11.54
CA ASP A 15 6.22 11.16 10.63
C ASP A 15 5.85 10.97 9.15
N ILE A 16 5.29 9.81 8.79
CA ILE A 16 4.74 9.60 7.44
C ILE A 16 3.62 10.60 7.17
N GLU A 17 2.69 10.78 8.09
CA GLU A 17 1.58 11.73 7.93
C GLU A 17 2.10 13.17 7.75
N ASN A 18 3.11 13.57 8.51
CA ASN A 18 3.74 14.88 8.38
C ASN A 18 4.41 15.02 7.00
N LYS A 19 5.22 14.04 6.57
CA LYS A 19 5.88 14.06 5.25
C LYS A 19 4.89 14.03 4.11
N PHE A 20 3.79 13.30 4.23
CA PHE A 20 2.71 13.24 3.25
C PHE A 20 2.13 14.64 3.01
N ARG A 21 1.78 15.35 4.08
CA ARG A 21 1.28 16.74 4.00
C ARG A 21 2.29 17.70 3.39
N GLU A 22 3.54 17.63 3.85
CA GLU A 22 4.62 18.48 3.34
C GLU A 22 4.90 18.22 1.86
N SER A 23 4.88 16.95 1.43
CA SER A 23 5.15 16.56 0.05
C SER A 23 4.11 17.07 -0.95
N LEU A 24 2.89 17.35 -0.47
CA LEU A 24 1.74 17.80 -1.25
C LEU A 24 1.53 19.32 -1.23
N LYS A 25 2.40 20.08 -0.55
CA LYS A 25 2.42 21.54 -0.69
C LYS A 25 2.78 21.96 -2.14
N PRO A 26 2.21 23.06 -2.65
CA PRO A 26 1.32 24.01 -1.97
C PRO A 26 -0.17 23.61 -1.96
N TRP A 27 -0.54 22.50 -2.57
CA TRP A 27 -1.94 22.11 -2.81
C TRP A 27 -2.65 21.45 -1.63
N TRP A 28 -1.97 21.32 -0.48
CA TRP A 28 -2.53 20.65 0.70
C TRP A 28 -3.89 21.21 1.13
N ALA A 29 -4.08 22.53 1.07
CA ALA A 29 -5.35 23.15 1.48
C ALA A 29 -6.54 22.64 0.65
N GLN A 30 -6.35 22.44 -0.65
CA GLN A 30 -7.35 21.89 -1.55
C GLN A 30 -7.48 20.37 -1.39
N LEU A 31 -6.36 19.68 -1.17
CA LEU A 31 -6.30 18.23 -1.00
C LEU A 31 -6.87 17.75 0.35
N ALA A 32 -6.89 18.60 1.37
CA ALA A 32 -7.40 18.25 2.71
C ALA A 32 -8.84 17.72 2.66
N ASN A 33 -9.68 18.26 1.79
CA ASN A 33 -11.06 17.79 1.60
C ASN A 33 -11.10 16.36 1.01
N LEU A 34 -10.28 16.08 -0.02
CA LEU A 34 -10.19 14.75 -0.61
C LEU A 34 -9.59 13.74 0.36
N HIS A 35 -8.57 14.16 1.12
CA HIS A 35 -7.97 13.37 2.20
C HIS A 35 -8.99 13.02 3.30
N ASN A 36 -9.84 13.97 3.67
CA ASN A 36 -10.88 13.73 4.68
C ASN A 36 -11.92 12.71 4.20
N LYS A 37 -12.28 12.71 2.91
CA LYS A 37 -13.18 11.70 2.32
C LYS A 37 -12.60 10.28 2.42
N LEU A 38 -11.28 10.13 2.48
CA LEU A 38 -10.60 8.84 2.59
C LEU A 38 -10.29 8.42 4.04
N GLN A 39 -10.75 9.16 5.05
CA GLN A 39 -10.51 8.74 6.45
C GLN A 39 -11.22 7.42 6.80
N GLY A 40 -12.32 7.10 6.12
CA GLY A 40 -13.01 5.80 6.25
C GLY A 40 -12.41 4.69 5.38
N ASP A 41 -11.43 5.00 4.53
CA ASP A 41 -10.74 4.01 3.70
C ASP A 41 -9.69 3.29 4.55
N GLN A 42 -9.98 2.05 4.95
CA GLN A 42 -9.11 1.27 5.83
C GLN A 42 -7.77 0.94 5.16
N SER A 43 -7.76 0.69 3.85
CA SER A 43 -6.53 0.44 3.08
C SER A 43 -5.62 1.68 3.05
N PHE A 44 -6.19 2.88 2.99
CA PHE A 44 -5.42 4.13 3.10
C PHE A 44 -4.66 4.26 4.43
N GLN A 45 -5.18 3.67 5.51
CA GLN A 45 -4.53 3.64 6.82
C GLN A 45 -3.57 2.46 6.99
N LEU A 46 -3.89 1.31 6.39
CA LEU A 46 -3.11 0.07 6.50
C LEU A 46 -1.81 0.11 5.70
N ILE A 47 -1.87 0.56 4.44
CA ILE A 47 -0.72 0.50 3.53
C ILE A 47 0.55 1.13 4.11
N PRO A 48 0.53 2.33 4.71
CA PRO A 48 1.74 2.90 5.29
C PRO A 48 2.32 2.06 6.43
N ALA A 49 1.48 1.45 7.26
CA ALA A 49 1.92 0.59 8.36
C ALA A 49 2.54 -0.72 7.84
N VAL A 50 1.91 -1.32 6.83
CA VAL A 50 2.43 -2.51 6.13
C VAL A 50 3.79 -2.23 5.52
N VAL A 51 3.94 -1.10 4.82
CA VAL A 51 5.22 -0.69 4.23
C VAL A 51 6.27 -0.50 5.32
N LEU A 52 5.94 0.18 6.43
CA LEU A 52 6.87 0.33 7.55
C LEU A 52 7.35 -1.02 8.07
N MET A 53 6.44 -1.97 8.31
CA MET A 53 6.83 -3.28 8.82
C MET A 53 7.63 -4.08 7.79
N ALA A 54 7.24 -4.09 6.52
CA ALA A 54 8.00 -4.79 5.47
C ALA A 54 9.48 -4.35 5.44
N TYR A 55 9.73 -3.05 5.60
CA TYR A 55 11.08 -2.51 5.67
C TYR A 55 11.74 -2.77 7.04
N LYS A 56 10.99 -2.63 8.14
CA LYS A 56 11.49 -2.85 9.51
C LYS A 56 12.01 -4.26 9.71
N TYR A 57 11.27 -5.26 9.25
CA TYR A 57 11.63 -6.66 9.44
C TYR A 57 12.79 -7.11 8.56
N LEU A 58 13.22 -6.31 7.58
CA LEU A 58 14.50 -6.49 6.88
C LEU A 58 15.65 -5.67 7.51
N GLY A 59 15.40 -5.02 8.64
CA GLY A 59 16.38 -4.17 9.33
C GLY A 59 16.76 -2.93 8.53
N MET A 60 15.81 -2.32 7.82
CA MET A 60 16.03 -1.06 7.10
C MET A 60 16.04 0.12 8.06
N GLU A 61 16.89 1.11 7.77
CA GLU A 61 16.98 2.36 8.52
C GLU A 61 15.67 3.14 8.52
N ARG A 62 15.33 3.71 9.69
CA ARG A 62 14.07 4.44 9.93
C ARG A 62 13.75 5.47 8.85
N ASP A 63 14.73 6.26 8.43
CA ASP A 63 14.53 7.32 7.44
C ASP A 63 14.07 6.76 6.09
N VAL A 64 14.61 5.60 5.69
CA VAL A 64 14.18 4.88 4.48
C VAL A 64 12.77 4.35 4.67
N ARG A 65 12.46 3.73 5.82
CA ARG A 65 11.11 3.20 6.11
C ARG A 65 10.06 4.30 6.00
N VAL A 66 10.31 5.43 6.65
CA VAL A 66 9.40 6.58 6.66
C VAL A 66 9.28 7.22 5.27
N ALA A 67 10.39 7.34 4.52
CA ALA A 67 10.35 7.87 3.15
C ALA A 67 9.53 6.97 2.21
N MET A 68 9.73 5.65 2.28
CA MET A 68 8.98 4.69 1.47
C MET A 68 7.52 4.61 1.91
N GLY A 69 7.23 4.63 3.21
CA GLY A 69 5.85 4.71 3.71
C GLY A 69 5.10 5.94 3.19
N ASN A 70 5.76 7.10 3.13
CA ASN A 70 5.21 8.30 2.50
C ASN A 70 4.96 8.13 0.99
N LEU A 71 5.90 7.52 0.26
CA LEU A 71 5.78 7.26 -1.18
C LEU A 71 4.55 6.40 -1.49
N PHE A 72 4.40 5.27 -0.79
CA PHE A 72 3.26 4.37 -0.97
C PHE A 72 1.94 5.03 -0.58
N LYS A 73 1.90 5.77 0.54
CA LYS A 73 0.71 6.55 0.94
C LYS A 73 0.31 7.58 -0.12
N THR A 74 1.28 8.30 -0.65
CA THR A 74 1.09 9.33 -1.68
C THR A 74 0.56 8.74 -2.98
N LEU A 75 1.12 7.61 -3.41
CA LEU A 75 0.68 6.91 -4.61
C LEU A 75 -0.71 6.28 -4.45
N TYR A 76 -1.01 5.72 -3.27
CA TYR A 76 -2.35 5.23 -2.98
C TYR A 76 -3.37 6.38 -3.04
N PHE A 77 -3.04 7.52 -2.42
CA PHE A 77 -3.88 8.71 -2.46
C PHE A 77 -4.18 9.18 -3.89
N ALA A 78 -3.18 9.20 -4.78
CA ALA A 78 -3.37 9.55 -6.19
C ALA A 78 -4.36 8.61 -6.89
N ASN A 79 -4.20 7.29 -6.70
CA ASN A 79 -5.10 6.29 -7.28
C ASN A 79 -6.53 6.47 -6.76
N ARG A 80 -6.71 6.73 -5.47
CA ARG A 80 -8.04 6.95 -4.89
C ARG A 80 -8.69 8.24 -5.39
N ILE A 81 -7.92 9.32 -5.57
CA ILE A 81 -8.40 10.55 -6.19
C ILE A 81 -8.93 10.27 -7.60
N HIS A 82 -8.18 9.53 -8.42
CA HIS A 82 -8.64 9.16 -9.76
C HIS A 82 -9.90 8.28 -9.71
N SER A 83 -10.00 7.35 -8.75
CA SER A 83 -11.22 6.54 -8.54
C SER A 83 -12.45 7.34 -8.06
N MET A 84 -12.30 8.62 -7.69
CA MET A 84 -13.45 9.48 -7.38
C MET A 84 -14.09 10.08 -8.64
N VAL A 85 -13.45 9.94 -9.80
CA VAL A 85 -14.02 10.32 -11.09
C VAL A 85 -14.82 9.12 -11.61
N SER A 86 -16.11 9.35 -11.79
CA SER A 86 -17.09 8.39 -12.24
C SER A 86 -17.33 8.45 -13.75
N ASP A 87 -17.90 7.38 -14.30
CA ASP A 87 -18.41 7.37 -15.68
C ASP A 87 -19.71 8.20 -15.77
N ASN A 88 -20.09 8.65 -16.97
CA ASN A 88 -21.33 9.42 -17.17
C ASN A 88 -22.58 8.65 -16.74
N GLU A 89 -22.56 7.33 -16.92
CA GLU A 89 -23.62 6.40 -16.51
C GLU A 89 -23.78 6.33 -14.99
N GLU A 90 -22.73 6.68 -14.23
CA GLU A 90 -22.71 6.75 -12.77
C GLU A 90 -23.09 8.16 -12.24
N GLY A 91 -23.44 9.09 -13.14
CA GLY A 91 -23.88 10.44 -12.78
C GLY A 91 -22.77 11.48 -12.65
N GLN A 92 -21.64 11.29 -13.34
CA GLN A 92 -20.52 12.23 -13.32
C GLN A 92 -20.93 13.67 -13.70
N ILE A 93 -20.55 14.63 -12.86
CA ILE A 93 -20.75 16.06 -13.11
C ILE A 93 -19.50 16.62 -13.80
N HIS A 94 -19.65 17.19 -14.99
CA HIS A 94 -18.56 17.81 -15.75
C HIS A 94 -18.34 19.26 -15.32
N ASN A 95 -17.55 19.47 -14.26
CA ASN A 95 -17.25 20.80 -13.72
C ASN A 95 -15.74 20.98 -13.43
N GLN A 96 -15.37 22.15 -12.90
CA GLN A 96 -13.98 22.44 -12.52
C GLN A 96 -13.45 21.51 -11.42
N GLU A 97 -14.31 20.98 -10.56
CA GLU A 97 -13.91 20.02 -9.51
C GLU A 97 -13.46 18.69 -10.11
N MET A 98 -14.18 18.18 -11.13
CA MET A 98 -13.75 17.00 -11.89
C MET A 98 -12.39 17.24 -12.55
N GLN A 99 -12.22 18.37 -13.24
CA GLN A 99 -10.94 18.71 -13.89
C GLN A 99 -9.80 18.83 -12.87
N PHE A 100 -10.05 19.47 -11.73
CA PHE A 100 -9.09 19.57 -10.64
C PHE A 100 -8.70 18.18 -10.11
N THR A 101 -9.68 17.29 -9.90
CA THR A 101 -9.46 15.92 -9.39
C THR A 101 -8.56 15.11 -10.33
N ILE A 102 -8.78 15.21 -11.64
CA ILE A 102 -7.92 14.54 -12.64
C ILE A 102 -6.50 15.11 -12.58
N LEU A 103 -6.35 16.44 -12.74
CA LEU A 103 -5.05 17.09 -12.82
C LEU A 103 -4.23 16.97 -11.53
N ILE A 104 -4.89 16.99 -10.37
CA ILE A 104 -4.19 16.86 -9.09
C ILE A 104 -3.71 15.42 -8.87
N GLY A 105 -4.46 14.41 -9.33
CA GLY A 105 -3.98 13.03 -9.36
C GLY A 105 -2.74 12.87 -10.24
N ASP A 106 -2.75 13.45 -11.44
CA ASP A 106 -1.61 13.42 -12.37
C ASP A 106 -0.37 14.12 -11.78
N TYR A 107 -0.58 15.28 -11.14
CA TYR A 107 0.47 15.99 -10.41
C TYR A 107 1.08 15.12 -9.31
N ILE A 108 0.24 14.41 -8.54
CA ILE A 108 0.72 13.55 -7.44
C ILE A 108 1.56 12.39 -7.99
N PHE A 109 1.19 11.78 -9.11
CA PHE A 109 2.06 10.77 -9.76
C PHE A 109 3.44 11.34 -10.12
N GLY A 110 3.50 12.54 -10.72
CA GLY A 110 4.76 13.23 -10.95
C GLY A 110 5.53 13.54 -9.65
N ARG A 111 4.82 13.86 -8.57
CA ARG A 111 5.42 14.10 -7.25
C ARG A 111 6.01 12.82 -6.65
N VAL A 112 5.38 11.66 -6.84
CA VAL A 112 5.92 10.35 -6.41
C VAL A 112 7.27 10.07 -7.07
N LEU A 113 7.39 10.32 -8.38
CA LEU A 113 8.68 10.16 -9.08
C LEU A 113 9.77 11.05 -8.48
N LYS A 114 9.42 12.30 -8.16
CA LYS A 114 10.34 13.22 -7.50
C LYS A 114 10.70 12.76 -6.07
N LEU A 115 9.74 12.21 -5.33
CA LEU A 115 9.97 11.67 -3.99
C LEU A 115 10.91 10.45 -4.00
N LEU A 116 10.87 9.61 -5.05
CA LEU A 116 11.82 8.50 -5.21
C LEU A 116 13.26 9.03 -5.35
N LEU A 117 13.46 10.06 -6.17
CA LEU A 117 14.76 10.73 -6.31
C LEU A 117 15.23 11.37 -5.00
N GLU A 118 14.33 12.09 -4.31
CA GLU A 118 14.62 12.74 -3.01
C GLU A 118 14.99 11.72 -1.92
N ALA A 119 14.45 10.50 -2.00
CA ALA A 119 14.76 9.40 -1.10
C ALA A 119 16.01 8.59 -1.49
N GLY A 120 16.62 8.86 -2.65
CA GLY A 120 17.71 8.03 -3.19
C GLY A 120 17.27 6.61 -3.53
N ALA A 121 16.00 6.42 -3.86
CA ALA A 121 15.36 5.12 -4.15
C ALA A 121 15.02 4.96 -5.64
N ASP A 122 15.73 5.65 -6.52
CA ASP A 122 15.48 5.64 -7.96
C ASP A 122 15.76 4.28 -8.62
N GLN A 123 16.58 3.45 -7.99
CA GLN A 123 16.81 2.07 -8.42
C GLN A 123 15.56 1.17 -8.40
N VAL A 124 14.48 1.56 -7.71
CA VAL A 124 13.19 0.85 -7.72
C VAL A 124 12.11 1.56 -8.56
N LEU A 125 12.50 2.52 -9.40
CA LEU A 125 11.57 3.26 -10.26
C LEU A 125 10.76 2.35 -11.19
N ASP A 126 11.41 1.34 -11.78
CA ASP A 126 10.75 0.37 -12.67
C ASP A 126 9.64 -0.40 -11.93
N ASP A 127 9.89 -0.79 -10.67
CA ASP A 127 8.91 -1.49 -9.84
C ASP A 127 7.68 -0.61 -9.56
N PHE A 128 7.89 0.68 -9.27
CA PHE A 128 6.81 1.65 -9.10
C PHE A 128 6.03 1.87 -10.41
N ALA A 129 6.72 2.02 -11.54
CA ALA A 129 6.07 2.21 -12.83
C ALA A 129 5.23 0.98 -13.23
N HIS A 130 5.75 -0.22 -12.97
CA HIS A 130 5.03 -1.47 -13.19
C HIS A 130 3.80 -1.57 -12.28
N MET A 131 3.95 -1.28 -10.98
CA MET A 131 2.84 -1.26 -10.03
C MET A 131 1.74 -0.29 -10.47
N ILE A 132 2.07 0.95 -10.83
CA ILE A 132 1.10 1.95 -11.31
C ILE A 132 0.37 1.44 -12.55
N SER A 133 1.10 0.87 -13.50
CA SER A 133 0.51 0.33 -14.73
C SER A 133 -0.47 -0.80 -14.44
N LEU A 134 -0.10 -1.71 -13.54
CA LEU A 134 -0.94 -2.83 -13.13
C LEU A 134 -2.22 -2.37 -12.42
N ILE A 135 -2.10 -1.39 -11.51
CA ILE A 135 -3.24 -0.79 -10.81
C ILE A 135 -4.21 -0.14 -11.78
N ASN A 136 -3.69 0.66 -12.71
CA ASN A 136 -4.51 1.35 -13.70
C ASN A 136 -5.19 0.36 -14.65
N GLU A 137 -4.50 -0.70 -15.08
CA GLU A 137 -5.13 -1.82 -15.81
C GLU A 137 -6.25 -2.46 -14.98
N GLY A 138 -6.01 -2.70 -13.69
CA GLY A 138 -7.01 -3.21 -12.75
C GLY A 138 -8.26 -2.33 -12.63
N GLN A 139 -8.10 -1.01 -12.62
CA GLN A 139 -9.24 -0.08 -12.63
C GLN A 139 -10.01 -0.18 -13.96
N VAL A 140 -9.32 -0.26 -15.10
CA VAL A 140 -9.99 -0.47 -16.40
C VAL A 140 -10.78 -1.77 -16.40
N ILE A 141 -10.19 -2.86 -15.90
CA ILE A 141 -10.85 -4.17 -15.76
C ILE A 141 -12.11 -4.05 -14.89
N LYS A 142 -12.00 -3.42 -13.71
CA LYS A 142 -13.12 -3.24 -12.78
C LYS A 142 -14.31 -2.53 -13.42
N HIS A 143 -14.07 -1.51 -14.25
CA HIS A 143 -15.13 -0.71 -14.86
C HIS A 143 -15.65 -1.28 -16.19
N LYS A 144 -14.86 -2.09 -16.90
CA LYS A 144 -15.21 -2.57 -18.26
C LYS A 144 -15.52 -4.07 -18.33
N LEU A 145 -15.14 -4.86 -17.33
CA LEU A 145 -15.32 -6.30 -17.31
C LEU A 145 -16.06 -6.73 -16.04
N ASP A 146 -16.96 -7.70 -16.18
CA ASP A 146 -17.62 -8.36 -15.05
C ASP A 146 -16.63 -9.36 -14.40
N LYS A 147 -15.84 -8.86 -13.45
CA LYS A 147 -14.81 -9.62 -12.74
C LYS A 147 -15.15 -9.78 -11.28
N SER A 148 -14.72 -10.90 -10.69
CA SER A 148 -14.89 -11.12 -9.26
C SER A 148 -14.09 -10.09 -8.45
N PRO A 149 -14.54 -9.73 -7.23
CA PRO A 149 -13.80 -8.82 -6.34
C PRO A 149 -12.35 -9.25 -6.14
N ARG A 150 -12.10 -10.56 -6.02
CA ARG A 150 -10.75 -11.14 -5.94
C ARG A 150 -9.88 -10.75 -7.14
N GLU A 151 -10.37 -10.94 -8.36
CA GLU A 151 -9.60 -10.60 -9.58
C GLU A 151 -9.30 -9.10 -9.67
N VAL A 152 -10.26 -8.26 -9.24
CA VAL A 152 -10.04 -6.81 -9.17
C VAL A 152 -8.97 -6.47 -8.14
N LEU A 153 -9.03 -7.03 -6.94
CA LEU A 153 -8.06 -6.77 -5.86
C LEU A 153 -6.64 -7.22 -6.24
N GLN A 154 -6.50 -8.35 -6.92
CA GLN A 154 -5.21 -8.85 -7.43
C GLN A 154 -4.51 -7.84 -8.35
N LYS A 155 -5.29 -7.03 -9.06
CA LYS A 155 -4.80 -6.03 -10.01
C LYS A 155 -4.81 -4.61 -9.46
N THR A 156 -5.45 -4.33 -8.32
CA THR A 156 -5.63 -2.95 -7.80
C THR A 156 -4.99 -2.75 -6.43
N SER A 157 -5.41 -3.47 -5.40
CA SER A 157 -4.86 -3.30 -4.05
C SER A 157 -3.60 -4.14 -3.83
N ALA A 158 -3.60 -5.41 -4.22
CA ALA A 158 -2.48 -6.33 -3.98
C ALA A 158 -1.11 -5.85 -4.52
N PRO A 159 -1.03 -5.15 -5.67
CA PRO A 159 0.23 -4.61 -6.17
C PRO A 159 0.94 -3.66 -5.20
N PHE A 160 0.21 -2.90 -4.37
CA PHE A 160 0.82 -2.05 -3.35
C PHE A 160 1.66 -2.86 -2.37
N TYR A 161 1.08 -3.95 -1.85
CA TYR A 161 1.71 -4.80 -0.84
C TYR A 161 2.87 -5.59 -1.43
N SER A 162 2.68 -6.20 -2.61
CA SER A 162 3.75 -6.94 -3.29
C SER A 162 4.95 -6.05 -3.63
N THR A 163 4.69 -4.85 -4.14
CA THR A 163 5.75 -3.89 -4.49
C THR A 163 6.43 -3.33 -3.24
N ALA A 164 5.71 -3.11 -2.14
CA ALA A 164 6.32 -2.69 -0.88
C ALA A 164 7.37 -3.69 -0.39
N PHE A 165 7.03 -4.99 -0.40
CA PHE A 165 7.96 -6.04 -0.02
C PHE A 165 9.10 -6.16 -1.04
N LEU A 166 8.79 -6.20 -2.35
CA LEU A 166 9.82 -6.28 -3.40
C LEU A 166 10.87 -5.18 -3.27
N THR A 167 10.41 -3.94 -3.10
CA THR A 167 11.30 -2.78 -3.01
C THR A 167 12.08 -2.76 -1.70
N ALA A 168 11.50 -3.22 -0.58
CA ALA A 168 12.24 -3.42 0.67
C ALA A 168 13.41 -4.40 0.47
N ALA A 169 13.15 -5.56 -0.14
CA ALA A 169 14.16 -6.58 -0.40
C ALA A 169 15.26 -6.09 -1.35
N LYS A 170 14.88 -5.41 -2.44
CA LYS A 170 15.83 -4.82 -3.39
C LYS A 170 16.71 -3.75 -2.75
N LEU A 171 16.12 -2.85 -1.96
CA LEU A 171 16.87 -1.80 -1.26
C LEU A 171 17.78 -2.36 -0.15
N LYS A 172 17.42 -3.50 0.45
CA LYS A 172 18.29 -4.25 1.36
C LYS A 172 19.46 -4.94 0.66
N GLY A 173 19.37 -5.14 -0.66
CA GLY A 173 20.36 -5.85 -1.45
C GLY A 173 20.20 -7.37 -1.44
N LEU A 174 18.97 -7.87 -1.21
CA LEU A 174 18.69 -9.30 -1.31
C LEU A 174 18.77 -9.78 -2.77
N GLU A 175 19.10 -11.06 -2.94
CA GLU A 175 19.19 -11.68 -4.27
C GLU A 175 17.82 -11.68 -4.98
N PRO A 176 17.78 -11.67 -6.32
CA PRO A 176 16.51 -11.59 -7.07
C PRO A 176 15.47 -12.64 -6.67
N THR A 177 15.89 -13.87 -6.38
CA THR A 177 15.02 -14.95 -5.92
C THR A 177 14.42 -14.69 -4.54
N GLN A 178 15.22 -14.18 -3.60
CA GLN A 178 14.77 -13.79 -2.26
C GLN A 178 13.81 -12.59 -2.34
N ALA A 179 14.14 -11.59 -3.17
CA ALA A 179 13.28 -10.43 -3.37
C ALA A 179 11.93 -10.82 -3.98
N THR A 180 11.91 -11.79 -4.88
CA THR A 180 10.67 -12.34 -5.47
C THR A 180 9.84 -13.08 -4.42
N LEU A 181 10.46 -13.93 -3.61
CA LEU A 181 9.77 -14.61 -2.50
C LEU A 181 9.17 -13.61 -1.52
N TYR A 182 9.90 -12.55 -1.17
CA TYR A 182 9.38 -11.52 -0.28
C TYR A 182 8.21 -10.74 -0.92
N ALA A 183 8.29 -10.45 -2.22
CA ALA A 183 7.18 -9.86 -2.97
C ALA A 183 5.93 -10.75 -3.00
N GLU A 184 6.09 -12.07 -3.07
CA GLU A 184 4.99 -13.04 -2.98
C GLU A 184 4.37 -13.10 -1.59
N VAL A 185 5.18 -12.99 -0.53
CA VAL A 185 4.68 -12.81 0.85
C VAL A 185 3.82 -11.54 0.93
N GLY A 186 4.32 -10.42 0.44
CA GLY A 186 3.58 -9.16 0.39
C GLY A 186 2.28 -9.25 -0.41
N PHE A 187 2.30 -9.93 -1.55
CA PHE A 187 1.10 -10.16 -2.36
C PHE A 187 0.02 -10.95 -1.61
N ASN A 188 0.39 -12.09 -1.01
CA ASN A 188 -0.56 -12.94 -0.30
C ASN A 188 -1.10 -12.24 0.95
N LEU A 189 -0.24 -11.56 1.72
CA LEU A 189 -0.69 -10.72 2.84
C LEU A 189 -1.66 -9.64 2.37
N GLY A 190 -1.31 -8.89 1.33
CA GLY A 190 -2.19 -7.85 0.78
C GLY A 190 -3.56 -8.40 0.38
N MET A 191 -3.60 -9.57 -0.27
CA MET A 191 -4.86 -10.24 -0.59
C MET A 191 -5.63 -10.64 0.68
N THR A 192 -4.98 -11.23 1.68
CA THR A 192 -5.62 -11.57 2.96
C THR A 192 -6.23 -10.33 3.63
N LEU A 193 -5.49 -9.22 3.70
CA LEU A 193 -5.96 -7.98 4.30
C LEU A 193 -7.18 -7.45 3.54
N GLU A 194 -7.06 -7.22 2.23
CA GLU A 194 -8.09 -6.58 1.41
C GLU A 194 -9.37 -7.43 1.28
N LEU A 195 -9.23 -8.76 1.13
CA LEU A 195 -10.37 -9.68 1.12
C LEU A 195 -11.10 -9.68 2.47
N SER A 196 -10.37 -9.55 3.58
CA SER A 196 -10.97 -9.46 4.91
C SER A 196 -11.80 -8.18 5.07
N LEU A 197 -11.30 -7.03 4.59
CA LEU A 197 -12.01 -5.74 4.66
C LEU A 197 -13.35 -5.78 3.90
N ILE A 198 -13.46 -6.59 2.84
CA ILE A 198 -14.72 -6.78 2.09
C ILE A 198 -15.53 -8.00 2.54
N GLY A 199 -15.16 -8.64 3.66
CA GLY A 199 -15.88 -9.77 4.25
C GLY A 199 -15.67 -11.13 3.59
N GLN A 200 -14.72 -11.28 2.65
CA GLN A 200 -14.41 -12.53 1.96
C GLN A 200 -13.43 -13.42 2.75
N LYS A 201 -13.81 -13.78 3.99
CA LYS A 201 -12.94 -14.45 4.97
C LYS A 201 -12.38 -15.81 4.52
N MET A 202 -13.18 -16.59 3.79
CA MET A 202 -12.74 -17.92 3.30
C MET A 202 -11.61 -17.78 2.27
N GLU A 203 -11.77 -16.87 1.30
CA GLU A 203 -10.72 -16.61 0.32
C GLU A 203 -9.48 -15.97 0.97
N ALA A 204 -9.68 -15.08 1.95
CA ALA A 204 -8.57 -14.49 2.72
C ALA A 204 -7.71 -15.53 3.45
N LEU A 205 -8.34 -16.61 3.95
CA LEU A 205 -7.66 -17.71 4.64
C LEU A 205 -6.75 -18.51 3.70
N ASP A 206 -7.16 -18.71 2.44
CA ASP A 206 -6.32 -19.40 1.45
C ASP A 206 -5.01 -18.63 1.21
N TYR A 207 -5.10 -17.31 1.08
CA TYR A 207 -3.92 -16.43 0.96
C TYR A 207 -3.06 -16.41 2.23
N LEU A 208 -3.69 -16.49 3.41
CA LEU A 208 -2.95 -16.52 4.68
C LEU A 208 -2.14 -17.83 4.81
N ASN A 209 -2.74 -18.96 4.45
CA ASN A 209 -2.04 -20.25 4.45
C ASN A 209 -0.84 -20.25 3.49
N ASN A 210 -1.01 -19.66 2.30
CA ASN A 210 0.09 -19.49 1.35
C ASN A 210 1.20 -18.57 1.90
N THR A 211 0.84 -17.52 2.64
CA THR A 211 1.79 -16.62 3.28
C THR A 211 2.74 -17.38 4.22
N HIS A 212 2.21 -18.23 5.10
CA HIS A 212 3.03 -19.04 6.00
C HIS A 212 4.02 -19.93 5.24
N SER A 213 3.56 -20.64 4.21
CA SER A 213 4.44 -21.47 3.38
C SER A 213 5.53 -20.67 2.65
N LEU A 214 5.25 -19.42 2.26
CA LEU A 214 6.23 -18.54 1.62
C LEU A 214 7.26 -17.98 2.61
N ILE A 215 6.85 -17.72 3.86
CA ILE A 215 7.77 -17.28 4.92
C ILE A 215 8.80 -18.37 5.22
N ASP A 216 8.37 -19.63 5.36
CA ASP A 216 9.27 -20.76 5.56
C ASP A 216 10.33 -20.83 4.43
N LYS A 217 9.87 -20.69 3.18
CA LYS A 217 10.76 -20.69 2.00
C LYS A 217 11.72 -19.50 2.01
N PHE A 218 11.26 -18.32 2.41
CA PHE A 218 12.08 -17.11 2.47
C PHE A 218 13.17 -17.21 3.56
N GLN A 219 12.83 -17.69 4.75
CA GLN A 219 13.79 -17.91 5.83
C GLN A 219 14.86 -18.92 5.41
N ILE A 220 14.46 -20.02 4.77
CA ILE A 220 15.41 -20.99 4.21
C ILE A 220 16.31 -20.34 3.15
N ALA A 221 15.74 -19.52 2.25
CA ALA A 221 16.48 -18.89 1.15
C ALA A 221 17.46 -17.81 1.62
N THR A 222 17.19 -17.15 2.75
CA THR A 222 18.05 -16.10 3.31
C THR A 222 19.14 -16.64 4.23
N LEU A 223 19.01 -17.88 4.71
CA LEU A 223 19.88 -18.47 5.75
C LEU A 223 19.95 -17.59 7.01
N ASP A 224 18.96 -16.72 7.18
CA ASP A 224 18.89 -15.71 8.22
C ASP A 224 17.57 -15.88 8.96
N ASN A 225 17.66 -16.43 10.17
CA ASN A 225 16.50 -16.63 11.04
C ASN A 225 16.20 -15.40 11.89
N ASP A 226 16.97 -14.30 11.77
CA ASP A 226 16.75 -13.09 12.56
C ASP A 226 15.58 -12.26 12.03
N PHE A 227 15.11 -12.53 10.80
CA PHE A 227 13.89 -11.95 10.28
C PHE A 227 12.68 -12.60 10.98
N GLU A 228 12.19 -11.97 12.05
CA GLU A 228 10.99 -12.35 12.84
C GLU A 228 9.67 -12.29 12.01
N LEU A 229 9.61 -12.92 10.83
CA LEU A 229 8.51 -12.76 9.86
C LEU A 229 7.18 -13.36 10.33
N ASP A 230 7.17 -14.33 11.24
CA ASP A 230 5.92 -14.78 11.85
C ASP A 230 5.28 -13.68 12.70
N LYS A 231 6.11 -12.87 13.37
CA LYS A 231 5.65 -11.71 14.12
C LYS A 231 5.14 -10.61 13.19
N LEU A 232 5.77 -10.42 12.02
CA LEU A 232 5.26 -9.54 10.97
C LEU A 232 3.81 -9.93 10.61
N VAL A 233 3.55 -11.20 10.32
CA VAL A 233 2.19 -11.68 9.99
C VAL A 233 1.22 -11.44 11.13
N GLN A 234 1.61 -11.76 12.38
CA GLN A 234 0.77 -11.53 13.55
C GLN A 234 0.42 -10.04 13.72
N GLU A 235 1.42 -9.14 13.70
CA GLU A 235 1.21 -7.69 13.79
C GLU A 235 0.31 -7.18 12.65
N MET A 236 0.46 -7.73 11.43
CA MET A 236 -0.40 -7.38 10.29
C MET A 236 -1.86 -7.80 10.47
N LEU A 237 -2.12 -9.01 10.97
CA LEU A 237 -3.47 -9.53 11.18
C LEU A 237 -4.17 -8.83 12.34
N GLU A 238 -3.44 -8.48 13.41
CA GLU A 238 -3.97 -7.70 14.53
C GLU A 238 -4.51 -6.35 14.06
N MET A 239 -3.86 -5.68 13.10
CA MET A 239 -4.38 -4.44 12.53
C MET A 239 -5.76 -4.62 11.88
N VAL A 240 -6.00 -5.71 11.14
CA VAL A 240 -7.31 -5.96 10.52
C VAL A 240 -8.39 -6.16 11.56
N SER A 241 -8.10 -6.94 12.61
CA SER A 241 -9.07 -7.20 13.68
C SER A 241 -9.48 -5.92 14.42
N PHE A 242 -8.57 -4.94 14.52
CA PHE A 242 -8.85 -3.62 15.07
C PHE A 242 -9.81 -2.81 14.17
N PHE A 243 -9.65 -2.90 12.86
CA PHE A 243 -10.53 -2.23 11.90
C PHE A 243 -11.94 -2.84 11.84
N ASP A 244 -12.05 -4.17 11.99
CA ASP A 244 -13.33 -4.87 12.10
C ASP A 244 -14.12 -4.43 13.35
N THR A 245 -13.43 -4.12 14.47
CA THR A 245 -14.07 -3.71 15.73
C THR A 245 -14.40 -2.21 15.77
N ALA A 246 -13.58 -1.36 15.14
CA ALA A 246 -13.83 0.08 15.06
C ALA A 246 -15.00 0.46 14.12
N ALA A 247 -15.35 -0.39 13.16
CA ALA A 247 -16.48 -0.17 12.24
C ALA A 247 -17.87 -0.46 12.86
N VAL A 248 -17.91 -0.97 14.10
CA VAL A 248 -19.14 -1.37 14.82
C VAL A 248 -19.58 -0.31 15.87
N VAL A 249 -18.94 0.86 15.90
CA VAL A 249 -19.24 1.96 16.84
C VAL A 249 -19.81 3.19 16.13
#